data_AF-A0A9W9Q5W9-F1
#
_entry.id   AF-A0A9W9Q5W9-F1
#
_cell.length_a   1.000
_cell.length_b   1.000
_cell.length_c   1.000
_cell.angle_alpha   90.00
_cell.angle_beta   90.00
_cell.angle_gamma   90.00
#
_symmetry.space_group_name_H-M   'P 1'
#
loop_
_entity.id
_entity.type
_entity.pdbx_description
1 polymer ?
#
loop_
_entity_poly.entity_id
_entity_poly.type
_entity_poly.pdbx_seq_one_letter_code
_entity_poly.pdbx_strand_id
1 'polypeptide(L)'
;MTACTAHQKGNPVVGDLGIAFLYVFLVVFAFSWTPMQSLYPSEVLAYNDRAKGLAFMNLMVNMANVLNTYVPPIGIGNSGWRFYIMYICWDAFGILVIYLTFVETSGWNLEEIDQLFHSENPVKRSLQKQE
;
A
#
# COMPACT_ATOMS: atom_id res chain seq x y z
N MET A 1 1.43 1.44 20.66
CA MET A 1 2.79 0.97 20.30
C MET A 1 3.85 1.33 21.33
N THR A 2 3.81 2.52 21.96
CA THR A 2 4.60 2.85 23.18
C THR A 2 4.34 1.92 24.37
N ALA A 3 3.17 1.27 24.42
CA ALA A 3 2.85 0.30 25.47
C ALA A 3 3.62 -1.04 25.34
N CYS A 4 4.05 -1.43 24.14
CA CYS A 4 4.76 -2.69 23.92
C CYS A 4 6.26 -2.59 24.24
N THR A 5 6.85 -1.39 24.16
CA THR A 5 8.23 -1.14 24.61
C THR A 5 8.31 -0.90 26.12
N ALA A 6 7.25 -0.36 26.74
CA ALA A 6 7.18 -0.16 28.19
C ALA A 6 7.12 -1.46 29.01
N HIS A 7 6.80 -2.60 28.37
CA HIS A 7 6.66 -3.90 29.04
C HIS A 7 7.88 -4.84 28.89
N GLN A 8 9.03 -4.33 28.43
CA GLN A 8 10.27 -5.11 28.30
C GLN A 8 11.12 -5.01 29.59
N LYS A 9 10.65 -5.59 30.71
CA LYS A 9 11.49 -5.77 31.90
C LYS A 9 12.57 -6.83 31.60
N GLY A 10 13.77 -6.42 31.17
CA GLY A 10 14.95 -7.29 31.25
C GLY A 10 16.05 -7.14 30.18
N ASN A 11 15.80 -6.53 29.01
CA ASN A 11 16.87 -6.33 28.01
C ASN A 11 16.61 -5.12 27.10
N PRO A 12 17.28 -3.97 27.31
CA PRO A 12 17.05 -2.74 26.55
C PRO A 12 17.42 -2.88 25.05
N VAL A 13 18.38 -3.76 24.73
CA VAL A 13 18.86 -3.94 23.35
C VAL A 13 17.75 -4.47 22.42
N VAL A 14 16.86 -5.32 22.93
CA VAL A 14 15.77 -5.89 22.13
C VAL A 14 14.69 -4.84 21.80
N GLY A 15 14.46 -3.89 22.73
CA GLY A 15 13.55 -2.77 22.51
C GLY A 15 14.09 -1.80 21.45
N ASP A 16 15.36 -1.43 21.56
CA ASP A 16 16.02 -0.53 20.62
C ASP A 16 16.10 -1.12 19.20
N LEU A 17 16.40 -2.42 19.09
CA LEU A 17 16.42 -3.12 17.80
C LEU A 17 15.02 -3.11 17.14
N GLY A 18 13.97 -3.38 17.92
CA GLY A 18 12.59 -3.36 17.43
C GLY A 18 12.17 -1.98 16.92
N ILE A 19 12.57 -0.92 17.63
CA ILE A 19 12.32 0.47 17.20
C ILE A 19 13.07 0.78 15.90
N ALA A 20 14.35 0.36 15.79
CA ALA A 20 15.14 0.57 14.58
C ALA A 20 14.50 -0.10 13.34
N PHE A 21 14.07 -1.36 13.45
CA PHE A 21 13.37 -2.06 12.37
C PHE A 21 12.06 -1.38 11.97
N LEU A 22 11.31 -0.86 12.95
CA LEU A 22 10.07 -0.14 12.70
C LEU A 22 10.32 1.16 11.91
N TYR A 23 11.36 1.92 12.28
CA TYR A 23 11.75 3.11 11.52
C TYR A 23 12.21 2.79 10.10
N VAL A 24 13.00 1.74 9.90
CA VAL A 24 13.40 1.30 8.56
C VAL A 24 12.17 0.95 7.72
N PHE A 25 11.24 0.19 8.29
CA PHE A 25 9.97 -0.13 7.62
C PHE A 25 9.17 1.14 7.27
N LEU A 26 9.09 2.09 8.21
CA LEU A 26 8.36 3.35 7.99
C LEU A 26 8.99 4.19 6.86
N VAL A 27 10.32 4.24 6.79
CA VAL A 27 11.04 4.96 5.72
C VAL A 27 10.76 4.32 4.37
N VAL A 28 10.89 2.99 4.26
CA VAL A 28 10.59 2.28 3.00
C VAL A 28 9.13 2.46 2.61
N PHE A 29 8.20 2.34 3.56
CA PHE A 29 6.78 2.57 3.31
C PHE A 29 6.48 4.00 2.84
N ALA A 30 7.09 5.00 3.47
CA ALA A 30 6.90 6.40 3.10
C ALA A 30 7.44 6.72 1.70
N PHE A 31 8.57 6.11 1.32
CA PHE A 31 9.21 6.35 0.01
C PHE A 31 8.60 5.53 -1.13
N SER A 32 8.13 4.31 -0.87
CA SER A 32 7.60 3.44 -1.92
C SER A 32 6.08 3.52 -2.03
N TRP A 33 5.36 3.39 -0.91
CA TRP A 33 3.90 3.22 -0.94
C TRP A 33 3.16 4.55 -1.10
N THR A 34 3.55 5.57 -0.32
CA THR A 34 2.88 6.88 -0.32
C THR A 34 2.86 7.56 -1.71
N PRO A 35 4.00 7.69 -2.42
CA PRO A 35 3.96 8.32 -3.75
C PRO A 35 3.25 7.44 -4.78
N MET A 36 3.40 6.12 -4.71
CA MET A 36 2.75 5.17 -5.63
C MET A 36 1.23 5.25 -5.56
N GLN A 37 0.68 5.43 -4.36
CA GLN A 37 -0.76 5.61 -4.15
C GLN A 37 -1.29 6.89 -4.81
N SER A 38 -0.51 7.98 -4.84
CA SER A 38 -0.92 9.23 -5.50
C SER A 38 -0.60 9.28 -7.00
N LEU A 39 0.43 8.57 -7.45
CA LEU A 39 0.94 8.64 -8.81
C LEU A 39 0.13 7.77 -9.78
N TYR A 40 -0.23 6.55 -9.37
CA TYR A 40 -0.98 5.64 -10.23
C TYR A 40 -2.36 6.18 -10.69
N PRO A 41 -3.21 6.76 -9.82
CA PRO A 41 -4.49 7.33 -10.25
C PRO A 41 -4.29 8.54 -11.16
N SER A 42 -3.19 9.27 -11.02
CA SER A 42 -2.88 10.37 -11.94
C SER A 42 -2.46 9.92 -13.33
N GLU A 43 -1.94 8.71 -13.47
CA GLU A 43 -1.53 8.17 -14.78
C GLU A 43 -2.70 7.47 -15.48
N VAL A 44 -3.63 6.89 -14.72
CA VAL A 44 -4.75 6.10 -15.25
C VAL A 44 -5.99 6.94 -15.55
N LEU A 45 -6.20 8.11 -14.92
CA LEU A 45 -7.40 8.92 -15.15
C LEU A 45 -7.25 9.98 -16.25
N ALA A 46 -8.22 9.98 -17.17
CA ALA A 46 -8.40 11.00 -18.20
C ALA A 46 -8.63 12.41 -17.60
N TYR A 47 -8.17 13.44 -18.32
CA TYR A 47 -8.07 14.82 -17.84
C TYR A 47 -9.40 15.43 -17.32
N ASN A 48 -10.53 15.03 -17.90
CA ASN A 48 -11.86 15.56 -17.53
C ASN A 48 -12.44 14.95 -16.25
N ASP A 49 -12.12 13.69 -15.93
CA ASP A 49 -12.69 12.98 -14.77
C ASP A 49 -11.72 12.87 -13.59
N ARG A 50 -10.45 13.25 -13.80
CA ARG A 50 -9.36 13.21 -12.81
C ARG A 50 -9.74 13.80 -11.45
N ALA A 51 -10.38 14.96 -11.43
CA ALA A 51 -10.77 15.61 -10.18
C ALA A 51 -11.79 14.78 -9.36
N LYS A 52 -12.77 14.16 -10.04
CA LYS A 52 -13.81 13.34 -9.38
C LYS A 52 -13.24 12.02 -8.90
N GLY A 53 -12.40 11.37 -9.69
CA GLY A 53 -11.78 10.10 -9.31
C GLY A 53 -10.77 10.25 -8.16
N LEU A 54 -9.96 11.32 -8.17
CA LEU A 54 -9.07 11.62 -7.06
C LEU A 54 -9.84 11.91 -5.77
N ALA A 55 -10.96 12.63 -5.84
CA ALA A 55 -11.80 12.88 -4.67
C ALA A 55 -12.41 11.59 -4.10
N PHE A 56 -12.95 10.72 -4.95
CA PHE A 56 -13.51 9.42 -4.53
C PHE A 56 -12.45 8.50 -3.92
N MET A 57 -11.27 8.44 -4.53
CA MET A 57 -10.15 7.69 -4.00
C MET A 57 -9.74 8.20 -2.62
N ASN A 58 -9.58 9.53 -2.47
CA ASN A 58 -9.25 10.11 -1.17
C ASN A 58 -10.30 9.74 -0.11
N LEU A 59 -11.59 9.76 -0.45
CA LEU A 59 -12.65 9.34 0.46
C LEU A 59 -12.49 7.87 0.88
N MET A 60 -12.27 6.96 -0.08
CA MET A 60 -12.05 5.53 0.21
C MET A 60 -10.81 5.29 1.08
N VAL A 61 -9.72 6.00 0.80
CA VAL A 61 -8.47 5.92 1.57
C VAL A 61 -8.69 6.40 3.00
N ASN A 62 -9.40 7.52 3.19
CA ASN A 62 -9.71 8.02 4.52
C ASN A 62 -10.61 7.04 5.30
N MET A 63 -11.60 6.43 4.65
CA MET A 63 -12.43 5.39 5.26
C MET A 63 -11.60 4.17 5.69
N ALA A 64 -10.69 3.72 4.84
CA ALA A 64 -9.78 2.62 5.16
C ALA A 64 -8.81 2.98 6.30
N ASN A 65 -8.33 4.23 6.36
CA ASN A 65 -7.47 4.73 7.43
C ASN A 65 -8.19 4.76 8.79
N VAL A 66 -9.48 5.08 8.82
CA VAL A 66 -10.29 4.97 10.04
C VAL A 66 -10.27 3.53 10.55
N LEU A 67 -10.57 2.55 9.69
CA LEU A 67 -10.51 1.13 10.07
C LEU A 67 -9.11 0.72 10.55
N ASN A 68 -8.06 1.11 9.83
CA ASN A 68 -6.68 0.85 10.21
C ASN A 68 -6.25 1.53 11.52
N THR A 69 -6.95 2.56 11.99
CA THR A 69 -6.65 3.21 13.28
C THR A 69 -7.39 2.54 14.44
N TYR A 70 -8.63 2.10 14.23
CA TYR A 70 -9.48 1.54 15.29
C TYR A 70 -9.38 0.02 15.45
N VAL A 71 -9.10 -0.72 14.37
CA VAL A 71 -9.02 -2.20 14.41
C VAL A 71 -7.76 -2.72 15.14
N PRO A 72 -6.54 -2.15 14.95
CA PRO A 72 -5.35 -2.64 15.63
C PRO A 72 -5.38 -2.64 17.17
N PRO A 73 -5.82 -1.57 17.87
CA PRO A 73 -5.82 -1.59 19.33
C PRO A 73 -6.76 -2.66 19.90
N ILE A 74 -7.87 -2.94 19.22
CA ILE A 74 -8.83 -3.99 19.60
C ILE A 74 -8.24 -5.38 19.31
N GLY A 75 -7.63 -5.55 18.13
CA GLY A 75 -7.03 -6.81 17.69
C GLY A 75 -5.83 -7.25 18.54
N ILE A 76 -4.94 -6.31 18.88
CA ILE A 76 -3.79 -6.56 19.76
C ILE A 76 -4.26 -6.88 21.18
N GLY A 77 -5.31 -6.22 21.67
CA GLY A 77 -5.88 -6.49 22.99
C GLY A 77 -6.45 -7.90 23.16
N ASN A 78 -7.01 -8.49 22.09
CA ASN A 78 -7.64 -9.81 22.15
C ASN A 78 -6.73 -10.96 21.67
N SER A 79 -5.87 -10.72 20.68
CA SER A 79 -5.11 -11.77 19.98
C SER A 79 -3.59 -11.61 20.06
N GLY A 80 -3.11 -10.51 20.66
CA GLY A 80 -1.69 -10.24 20.89
C GLY A 80 -0.86 -10.35 19.61
N TRP A 81 0.17 -11.19 19.63
CA TRP A 81 1.12 -11.33 18.53
C TRP A 81 0.52 -11.95 17.26
N ARG A 82 -0.59 -12.71 17.36
CA ARG A 82 -1.22 -13.40 16.22
C ARG A 82 -1.88 -12.41 15.25
N PHE A 83 -2.27 -11.24 15.76
CA PHE A 83 -2.84 -10.18 14.95
C PHE A 83 -1.85 -9.62 13.91
N TYR A 84 -0.54 -9.69 14.18
CA TYR A 84 0.47 -9.31 13.18
C TYR A 84 0.50 -10.28 11.98
N ILE A 85 0.21 -11.56 12.16
CA ILE A 85 0.14 -12.53 11.04
C ILE A 85 -1.01 -12.19 10.09
N MET A 86 -2.17 -11.77 10.63
CA MET A 86 -3.30 -11.33 9.82
C MET A 86 -2.92 -10.14 8.92
N TYR A 87 -2.17 -9.17 9.47
CA TYR A 87 -1.66 -8.03 8.70
C TYR A 87 -0.70 -8.47 7.59
N ILE A 88 0.21 -9.39 7.88
CA ILE A 88 1.12 -9.95 6.86
C ILE A 88 0.34 -10.63 5.73
N CYS A 89 -0.71 -11.40 6.05
CA CYS A 89 -1.56 -12.02 5.04
C CYS A 89 -2.34 -10.99 4.21
N TRP A 90 -2.82 -9.91 4.85
CA TRP A 90 -3.50 -8.82 4.17
C TRP A 90 -2.56 -8.07 3.21
N ASP A 91 -1.34 -7.77 3.66
CA ASP A 91 -0.32 -7.13 2.82
C ASP A 91 0.07 -8.03 1.64
N ALA A 92 0.24 -9.34 1.87
CA ALA A 92 0.52 -10.31 0.82
C ALA A 92 -0.63 -10.41 -0.20
N PHE A 93 -1.88 -10.38 0.26
CA PHE A 93 -3.05 -10.32 -0.62
C PHE A 93 -3.07 -9.03 -1.43
N GLY A 94 -2.75 -7.88 -0.81
CA GLY A 94 -2.62 -6.61 -1.50
C GLY A 94 -1.57 -6.65 -2.62
N ILE A 95 -0.39 -7.24 -2.34
CA ILE A 95 0.67 -7.44 -3.34
C ILE A 95 0.18 -8.34 -4.47
N LEU A 96 -0.56 -9.41 -4.18
CA LEU A 96 -1.11 -10.31 -5.20
C LEU A 96 -2.11 -9.59 -6.10
N VAL A 97 -3.02 -8.81 -5.51
CA VAL A 97 -4.00 -8.03 -6.27
C VAL A 97 -3.31 -6.98 -7.14
N ILE A 98 -2.30 -6.28 -6.61
CA ILE A 98 -1.46 -5.38 -7.39
C ILE A 98 -0.81 -6.15 -8.54
N TYR A 99 -0.13 -7.27 -8.29
CA TYR A 99 0.52 -8.05 -9.34
C TYR A 99 -0.43 -8.50 -10.47
N LEU A 100 -1.69 -8.79 -10.14
CA LEU A 100 -2.71 -9.21 -11.12
C LEU A 100 -3.46 -8.07 -11.80
N THR A 101 -3.49 -6.87 -11.22
CA THR A 101 -4.39 -5.78 -11.64
C THR A 101 -3.65 -4.51 -12.02
N PHE A 102 -2.45 -4.29 -11.48
CA PHE A 102 -1.59 -3.18 -11.91
C PHE A 102 -1.06 -3.46 -13.30
N VAL A 103 -1.34 -2.51 -14.18
CA VAL A 103 -0.76 -2.44 -15.51
C VAL A 103 0.45 -1.54 -15.38
N GLU A 104 1.61 -1.98 -15.83
CA GLU A 104 2.83 -1.19 -15.73
C GLU A 104 2.76 -0.03 -16.72
N THR A 105 2.47 1.17 -16.22
CA THR A 105 2.33 2.42 -16.98
C THR A 105 3.66 3.15 -17.21
N SER A 106 4.73 2.70 -16.54
CA SER A 106 6.05 3.34 -16.59
C SER A 106 6.65 3.29 -18.00
N GLY A 107 6.88 4.46 -18.60
CA GLY A 107 7.55 4.60 -19.90
C GLY A 107 6.62 4.71 -21.12
N TRP A 108 5.30 4.74 -20.94
CA TRP A 108 4.33 4.88 -22.02
C TRP A 108 3.75 6.30 -22.09
N ASN A 109 3.48 6.78 -23.30
CA ASN A 109 2.82 8.09 -23.47
C ASN A 109 1.33 8.01 -23.06
N LEU A 110 0.74 9.10 -22.60
CA LEU A 110 -0.65 9.15 -22.10
C LEU A 110 -1.68 8.60 -23.11
N GLU A 111 -1.45 8.79 -24.41
CA GLU A 111 -2.29 8.23 -25.49
C GLU A 111 -2.12 6.71 -25.67
N GLU A 112 -0.92 6.17 -25.47
CA GLU A 112 -0.68 4.73 -25.59
C GLU A 112 -1.21 3.96 -24.37
N ILE A 113 -1.27 4.60 -23.20
CA ILE A 113 -1.86 4.05 -21.97
C ILE A 113 -3.38 3.84 -22.17
N ASP A 114 -4.09 4.78 -22.80
CA ASP A 114 -5.53 4.65 -23.07
C ASP A 114 -5.84 3.49 -24.04
N GLN A 115 -4.96 3.27 -25.04
CA GLN A 115 -5.02 2.12 -25.94
C GLN A 115 -4.67 0.80 -25.23
N LEU A 116 -3.74 0.83 -24.28
CA LEU A 116 -3.35 -0.33 -23.46
C LEU A 116 -4.51 -0.78 -22.56
N PHE A 117 -5.22 0.17 -21.93
CA PHE A 117 -6.41 -0.11 -21.11
C PHE A 117 -7.61 -0.64 -21.91
N HIS A 118 -7.72 -0.28 -23.20
CA HIS A 118 -8.74 -0.83 -24.12
C HIS A 118 -8.41 -2.23 -24.68
N SER A 119 -7.21 -2.77 -24.40
CA SER A 119 -6.80 -4.08 -24.91
C SER A 119 -7.33 -5.24 -24.05
N GLU A 120 -7.58 -6.39 -24.67
CA GLU A 120 -8.23 -7.58 -24.07
C GLU A 120 -7.46 -8.19 -22.87
N ASN A 121 -6.17 -7.84 -22.69
CA ASN A 121 -5.34 -8.25 -21.54
C ASN A 121 -4.25 -7.19 -21.23
N PRO A 122 -4.58 -6.13 -20.48
CA PRO A 122 -3.70 -4.98 -20.31
C PRO A 122 -2.42 -5.32 -19.53
N VAL A 123 -2.47 -6.28 -18.59
CA VAL A 123 -1.33 -6.71 -17.75
C VAL A 123 -0.26 -7.48 -18.55
N LYS A 124 -0.67 -8.29 -19.54
CA LYS A 124 0.29 -9.03 -20.39
C LYS A 124 0.92 -8.14 -21.46
N ARG A 125 0.18 -7.14 -21.95
CA ARG A 125 0.65 -6.16 -22.93
C ARG A 125 1.64 -5.16 -22.33
N SER A 126 1.48 -4.75 -21.08
CA SER A 126 2.44 -3.85 -20.42
C SER A 126 3.83 -4.50 -20.26
N LEU A 127 3.87 -5.82 -20.02
CA LEU A 127 5.11 -6.60 -19.90
C LEU A 127 5.80 -6.88 -21.25
N GLN A 128 5.14 -6.67 -22.39
CA GLN A 128 5.68 -6.99 -23.72
C GLN A 128 6.55 -5.87 -24.33
N LYS A 129 6.47 -4.61 -23.87
CA LYS A 129 7.27 -3.48 -24.41
C LYS A 129 8.62 -3.32 -23.68
N GLN A 130 9.19 -4.42 -23.18
CA GLN A 130 10.56 -4.46 -22.63
C GLN A 130 11.59 -5.07 -23.60
N GLU A 131 11.26 -5.17 -24.90
CA GLU A 131 12.25 -5.43 -25.97
C GLU A 131 12.37 -4.24 -26.92
#